data_AF-A0A6P6MWD3-F1
#
_entry.id   AF-A0A6P6MWD3-F1
#
_cell.length_a   1.000
_cell.length_b   1.000
_cell.length_c   1.000
_cell.angle_alpha   90.00
_cell.angle_beta   90.00
_cell.angle_gamma   90.00
#
_symmetry.space_group_name_H-M   'P 1'
#
loop_
_entity.id
_entity.type
_entity.pdbx_description
1 polymer ?
#
loop_
_entity_poly.entity_id
_entity_poly.type
_entity_poly.pdbx_seq_one_letter_code
_entity_poly.pdbx_strand_id
1 'polypeptide(L)'
;MSKKKKEWRAEKERLLGLGLEDRRKDYRGNYVPLDAISTWANHDSNTAAEEEEQKSFSLADKVSLYKGDITTLEVDAIVNAGEFAVSDQLQF
;
A
#
# COMPACT_ATOMS: atom_id res chain seq x y z
N MET A 1 -12.28 -9.21 -27.42
CA MET A 1 -11.98 -8.98 -25.98
C MET A 1 -12.25 -10.26 -25.21
N SER A 2 -11.23 -10.87 -24.59
CA SER A 2 -11.40 -12.10 -23.79
C SER A 2 -12.38 -11.88 -22.62
N LYS A 3 -13.18 -12.91 -22.28
CA LYS A 3 -14.16 -12.88 -21.17
C LYS A 3 -13.49 -12.51 -19.85
N LYS A 4 -12.33 -13.11 -19.56
CA LYS A 4 -11.48 -12.78 -18.40
C LYS A 4 -11.07 -11.30 -18.36
N LYS A 5 -10.81 -10.70 -19.53
CA LYS A 5 -10.46 -9.26 -19.63
C LYS A 5 -11.64 -8.34 -19.32
N LYS A 6 -12.88 -8.80 -19.51
CA LYS A 6 -14.08 -8.05 -19.12
C LYS A 6 -14.38 -8.21 -17.62
N GLU A 7 -14.15 -9.40 -17.08
CA GLU A 7 -14.41 -9.73 -15.66
C GLU A 7 -13.54 -8.92 -14.70
N TRP A 8 -12.22 -8.83 -14.89
CA TRP A 8 -11.36 -8.06 -13.98
C TRP A 8 -11.65 -6.55 -14.01
N ARG A 9 -12.08 -6.01 -15.16
CA ARG A 9 -12.39 -4.59 -15.31
C ARG A 9 -13.66 -4.22 -14.55
N ALA A 10 -14.69 -5.04 -14.69
CA ALA A 10 -15.94 -4.86 -13.95
C ALA A 10 -15.70 -4.99 -12.44
N GLU A 11 -14.90 -5.96 -12.01
CA GLU A 11 -14.56 -6.12 -10.59
C GLU A 11 -13.72 -4.96 -10.05
N LYS A 12 -12.76 -4.45 -10.85
CA LYS A 12 -12.00 -3.25 -10.50
C LYS A 12 -12.92 -2.04 -10.32
N GLU A 13 -13.85 -1.81 -11.25
CA GLU A 13 -14.80 -0.70 -11.17
C GLU A 13 -15.71 -0.82 -9.93
N ARG A 14 -16.20 -2.03 -9.64
CA ARG A 14 -16.96 -2.32 -8.42
C ARG A 14 -16.17 -1.94 -7.17
N LEU A 15 -14.93 -2.42 -7.04
CA LEU A 15 -14.08 -2.19 -5.87
C LEU A 15 -13.70 -0.71 -5.69
N LEU A 16 -13.48 0.02 -6.78
CA LEU A 16 -13.19 1.46 -6.74
C LEU A 16 -14.40 2.30 -6.33
N GLY A 17 -15.63 1.81 -6.56
CA GLY A 17 -16.86 2.48 -6.15
C GLY A 17 -17.28 2.25 -4.70
N LEU A 18 -16.63 1.34 -3.97
CA LEU A 18 -16.95 1.04 -2.58
C LEU A 18 -16.29 2.00 -1.59
N GLY A 19 -17.00 2.31 -0.51
CA GLY A 19 -16.41 2.97 0.66
C GLY A 19 -15.46 2.05 1.43
N LEU A 20 -14.61 2.62 2.28
CA LEU A 20 -13.59 1.86 3.03
C LEU A 20 -14.21 0.77 3.92
N GLU A 21 -15.33 1.06 4.59
CA GLU A 21 -16.03 0.09 5.43
C GLU A 21 -16.58 -1.10 4.65
N ASP A 22 -17.12 -0.87 3.45
CA ASP A 22 -17.61 -1.94 2.59
C ASP A 22 -16.45 -2.75 2.01
N ARG A 23 -15.32 -2.11 1.68
CA ARG A 23 -14.11 -2.81 1.23
C ARG A 23 -13.58 -3.77 2.31
N ARG A 24 -13.62 -3.39 3.58
CA ARG A 24 -13.18 -4.24 4.71
C ARG A 24 -13.97 -5.53 4.86
N LYS A 25 -15.23 -5.57 4.42
CA LYS A 25 -16.07 -6.79 4.42
C LYS A 25 -15.57 -7.83 3.42
N ASP A 26 -14.91 -7.39 2.35
CA ASP A 26 -14.38 -8.26 1.29
C ASP A 26 -12.94 -8.73 1.58
N TYR A 27 -12.30 -8.25 2.66
CA TYR A 27 -10.93 -8.64 3.03
C TYR A 27 -10.89 -10.10 3.52
N ARG A 28 -9.89 -10.86 3.06
CA ARG A 28 -9.74 -12.28 3.40
C ARG A 28 -9.13 -12.53 4.79
N GLY A 29 -8.73 -11.48 5.50
CA GLY A 29 -8.03 -11.57 6.77
C GLY A 29 -7.87 -10.21 7.46
N ASN A 30 -6.94 -10.17 8.41
CA ASN A 30 -6.62 -8.94 9.14
C ASN A 30 -6.00 -7.89 8.23
N TYR A 31 -6.19 -6.62 8.60
CA TYR A 31 -5.60 -5.46 7.93
C TYR A 31 -4.92 -4.55 8.95
N VAL A 32 -3.94 -3.79 8.48
CA VAL A 32 -3.22 -2.77 9.25
C VAL A 32 -3.57 -1.41 8.64
N PRO A 33 -4.36 -0.55 9.32
CA PRO A 33 -4.68 0.78 8.82
C PRO A 33 -3.43 1.65 8.81
N LEU A 34 -3.38 2.60 7.87
CA LEU A 34 -2.25 3.55 7.74
C LEU A 34 -1.95 4.26 9.07
N ASP A 35 -2.98 4.65 9.81
CA ASP A 35 -2.86 5.35 11.10
C ASP A 35 -2.19 4.51 12.21
N ALA A 36 -2.14 3.18 12.07
CA ALA A 36 -1.45 2.30 13.01
C ALA A 36 0.05 2.18 12.71
N ILE A 37 0.54 2.76 11.60
CA ILE A 37 1.94 2.72 11.20
C ILE A 37 2.61 4.02 11.67
N SER A 38 3.50 3.92 12.66
CA SER A 38 4.25 5.08 13.15
C SER A 38 5.14 5.67 12.06
N THR A 39 5.21 7.00 11.99
CA THR A 39 6.18 7.72 11.15
C THR A 39 7.59 7.56 11.70
N TRP A 40 8.59 7.81 10.86
CA TRP A 40 10.00 7.77 11.24
C TRP A 40 10.33 8.79 12.34
N ALA A 41 9.65 9.95 12.34
CA ALA A 41 9.75 10.94 13.41
C ALA A 41 9.33 10.38 14.79
N ASN A 42 8.35 9.46 14.82
CA ASN A 42 7.79 8.89 16.04
C ASN A 42 8.29 7.46 16.32
N HIS A 43 9.38 7.03 15.69
CA HIS A 43 9.92 5.69 15.88
C HIS A 43 10.84 5.64 17.12
N ASP A 44 10.63 4.65 18.00
CA ASP A 44 11.31 4.51 19.32
C ASP A 44 12.84 4.48 19.25
N SER A 45 13.42 4.19 18.08
CA SER A 45 14.87 4.17 17.88
C SER A 45 15.47 5.51 17.44
N ASN A 46 14.67 6.56 17.29
CA ASN A 46 15.16 7.87 16.86
C ASN A 46 15.79 8.61 18.05
N THR A 47 16.99 8.19 18.45
CA THR A 47 17.87 8.93 19.39
C THR A 47 18.55 10.14 18.74
N ALA A 48 18.02 10.67 17.63
CA ALA A 48 18.51 11.91 17.06
C ALA A 48 18.13 13.04 18.01
N ALA A 49 19.16 13.66 18.61
CA ALA A 49 19.05 14.77 19.53
C ALA A 49 18.02 15.79 19.04
N GLU A 50 17.19 16.25 19.97
CA GLU A 50 16.26 17.36 19.81
C GLU A 50 17.06 18.64 19.48
N GLU A 51 17.48 18.79 18.24
CA GLU A 51 17.86 20.09 17.71
C GLU A 51 16.56 20.80 17.35
N GLU A 52 16.12 21.67 18.26
CA GLU A 52 15.07 22.67 18.05
C GLU A 52 15.45 23.57 16.88
N GLU A 53 15.26 23.12 15.64
CA GLU A 53 15.49 23.97 14.49
C GLU A 53 14.37 23.80 13.46
N GLN A 54 13.42 24.73 13.58
CA GLN A 54 12.38 25.08 12.62
C GLN A 54 11.45 23.95 12.19
N LYS A 55 10.16 24.16 12.45
CA LYS A 55 8.99 23.40 11.99
C LYS A 55 8.82 23.47 10.46
N SER A 56 9.89 23.16 9.73
CA SER A 56 9.88 22.84 8.31
C SER A 56 9.32 21.43 8.17
N PHE A 57 8.58 21.17 7.09
CA PHE A 57 8.03 19.84 6.83
C PHE A 57 9.16 18.80 6.81
N SER A 58 9.32 18.07 7.90
CA SER A 58 10.34 17.03 7.98
C SER A 58 9.90 15.86 7.11
N LEU A 59 10.81 15.35 6.29
CA LEU A 59 10.56 14.11 5.54
C LEU A 59 10.31 12.93 6.50
N ALA A 60 10.76 13.02 7.75
CA ALA A 60 10.54 12.00 8.78
C ALA A 60 9.06 11.80 9.14
N ASP A 61 8.20 12.79 8.91
CA ASP A 61 6.74 12.68 9.11
C ASP A 61 6.03 11.96 7.95
N LYS A 62 6.72 11.78 6.82
CA LYS A 62 6.14 11.23 5.57
C LYS A 62 6.63 9.83 5.23
N VAL A 63 7.58 9.30 6.01
CA VAL A 63 8.17 7.98 5.79
C VAL A 63 8.03 7.14 7.05
N SER A 64 7.89 5.84 6.87
CA SER A 64 7.82 4.85 7.95
C SER A 64 8.67 3.66 7.58
N LEU A 65 9.30 3.03 8.58
CA LEU A 65 9.91 1.71 8.42
C LEU A 65 8.95 0.68 9.04
N TYR A 66 8.43 -0.21 8.19
CA TYR A 66 7.51 -1.25 8.61
C TYR A 66 8.15 -2.63 8.40
N LYS A 67 8.10 -3.47 9.43
CA LYS A 67 8.53 -4.88 9.37
C LYS A 67 7.32 -5.79 9.58
N GLY A 68 6.81 -6.37 8.49
CA GLY A 68 5.67 -7.27 8.51
C GLY A 68 5.28 -7.73 7.12
N ASP A 69 4.10 -8.35 7.00
CA ASP A 69 3.51 -8.72 5.73
C ASP A 69 2.99 -7.48 5.00
N ILE A 70 3.48 -7.22 3.78
CA ILE A 70 3.06 -6.06 2.98
C ILE A 70 1.62 -6.19 2.47
N THR A 71 1.09 -7.41 2.38
CA THR A 71 -0.25 -7.68 1.84
C THR A 71 -1.38 -7.30 2.81
N THR A 72 -1.06 -7.08 4.08
CA THR A 72 -2.02 -6.67 5.12
C THR A 72 -2.15 -5.15 5.24
N LEU A 73 -1.32 -4.36 4.56
CA LEU A 73 -1.32 -2.90 4.67
C LEU A 73 -2.55 -2.30 3.96
N GLU A 74 -3.40 -1.58 4.69
CA GLU A 74 -4.52 -0.81 4.15
C GLU A 74 -4.01 0.56 3.67
N VAL A 75 -3.35 0.54 2.52
CA VAL A 75 -2.77 1.71 1.83
C VAL A 75 -3.22 1.77 0.37
N ASP A 76 -3.09 2.94 -0.26
CA ASP A 76 -3.58 3.16 -1.63
C ASP A 76 -2.87 2.29 -2.68
N ALA A 77 -1.58 2.05 -2.47
CA ALA A 77 -0.77 1.23 -3.37
C ALA A 77 0.32 0.49 -2.61
N ILE A 78 0.55 -0.76 -3.02
CA ILE A 78 1.72 -1.55 -2.64
C ILE A 78 2.52 -1.87 -3.89
N VAL A 79 3.83 -1.94 -3.75
CA VAL A 79 4.74 -2.30 -4.84
C VAL A 79 4.97 -3.80 -4.80
N ASN A 80 4.83 -4.47 -5.94
CA ASN A 80 5.19 -5.86 -6.11
C ASN A 80 6.57 -5.96 -6.78
N ALA A 81 7.47 -6.76 -6.23
CA ALA A 81 8.73 -7.14 -6.87
C ALA A 81 8.51 -8.36 -7.79
N GLY A 82 7.70 -8.19 -8.83
CA GLY A 82 7.38 -9.26 -9.78
C GLY A 82 8.47 -9.46 -10.84
N GLU A 83 8.60 -10.70 -11.34
CA GLU A 83 9.43 -10.99 -12.50
C GLU A 83 8.72 -10.51 -13.79
N PHE A 84 9.49 -9.95 -14.73
CA PHE A 84 8.97 -9.59 -16.03
C PHE A 84 8.89 -10.84 -16.92
N ALA A 85 7.82 -11.61 -16.76
CA ALA A 85 7.53 -12.71 -17.69
C ALA A 85 7.03 -12.14 -19.02
N VAL A 86 7.91 -12.05 -20.02
CA VAL A 86 7.49 -11.87 -21.41
C VAL A 86 6.77 -13.14 -21.84
N SER A 87 5.46 -13.14 -21.77
CA SER A 87 4.62 -14.15 -22.40
C SER A 87 3.46 -13.45 -23.10
N ASP A 88 3.80 -12.82 -24.22
CA ASP A 88 2.91 -12.62 -25.37
C ASP A 88 3.71 -11.92 -26.48
N GLN A 89 4.52 -12.69 -27.22
CA GLN A 89 4.86 -12.50 -28.64
C GLN A 89 6.08 -13.38 -28.98
N LEU A 90 5.82 -14.58 -29.51
CA LEU A 90 6.63 -15.28 -30.53
C LEU A 90 5.88 -16.58 -30.89
N GLN A 91 4.75 -16.41 -31.57
CA GLN A 91 4.27 -17.39 -32.53
C GLN A 91 4.38 -16.69 -33.89
N PHE A 92 5.48 -16.96 -34.61
CA PHE A 92 5.53 -16.78 -36.06
C PHE A 92 4.93 -18.04 -36.71
#